data_AF-A0A1H0RF27-F1
#
_entry.id   AF-A0A1H0RF27-F1
#
_cell.length_a   1.000
_cell.length_b   1.000
_cell.length_c   1.000
_cell.angle_alpha   90.00
_cell.angle_beta   90.00
_cell.angle_gamma   90.00
#
_symmetry.space_group_name_H-M   'P 1'
#
loop_
_entity.id
_entity.type
_entity.pdbx_description
1 polymer ?
#
loop_
_entity_poly.entity_id
_entity_poly.type
_entity_poly.pdbx_seq_one_letter_code
_entity_poly.pdbx_strand_id
1 'polypeptide(L)'
;MARTIALKSAQDLGKAREAGRLAAEVLAMIGPRVVPGVSTEALDRPCHEHIVGVQGTVPANVGYLGYPKTILTSVNHVVCHGIPSARRRTRCTIATPERACGWSRAWSSPSNPC
;
A
#
# COMPACT_ATOMS: atom_id res chain seq x y z
N MET A 1 0.35 -4.72 32.48
CA MET A 1 -0.88 -5.44 32.07
C MET A 1 -0.55 -6.30 30.85
N ALA A 2 -0.92 -7.58 30.86
CA ALA A 2 -0.72 -8.45 29.70
C ALA A 2 -1.69 -8.04 28.59
N ARG A 3 -1.18 -7.78 27.39
CA ARG A 3 -1.96 -7.35 26.23
C ARG A 3 -2.56 -8.58 25.57
N THR A 4 -3.88 -8.71 25.55
CA THR A 4 -4.59 -9.81 24.88
C THR A 4 -4.40 -9.69 23.37
N ILE A 5 -3.94 -10.76 22.72
CA ILE A 5 -3.78 -10.85 21.26
C ILE A 5 -4.89 -11.76 20.72
N ALA A 6 -5.70 -11.24 19.80
CA ALA A 6 -6.73 -12.03 19.14
C ALA A 6 -6.11 -13.04 18.17
N LEU A 7 -6.50 -14.32 18.32
CA LEU A 7 -6.15 -15.36 17.35
C LEU A 7 -7.06 -15.25 16.13
N LYS A 8 -6.46 -15.20 14.94
CA LYS A 8 -7.19 -15.08 13.67
C LYS A 8 -7.87 -16.40 13.31
N SER A 9 -9.10 -16.33 12.79
CA SER A 9 -9.81 -17.49 12.26
C SER A 9 -9.20 -17.95 10.92
N ALA A 10 -9.54 -19.16 10.46
CA ALA A 10 -9.14 -19.62 9.13
C ALA A 10 -9.63 -18.69 8.01
N GLN A 11 -10.82 -18.08 8.18
CA GLN A 11 -11.36 -17.10 7.25
C GLN A 11 -10.52 -15.82 7.22
N ASP A 12 -10.12 -15.29 8.38
CA ASP A 12 -9.28 -14.09 8.47
C ASP A 12 -7.91 -14.34 7.85
N LEU A 13 -7.34 -15.53 8.05
CA LEU A 13 -6.10 -15.94 7.40
C LEU A 13 -6.25 -16.02 5.88
N GLY A 14 -7.39 -16.53 5.37
CA GLY A 14 -7.71 -16.53 3.95
C GLY A 14 -7.72 -15.12 3.34
N LYS A 15 -8.41 -14.18 4.01
CA LYS A 15 -8.43 -12.76 3.59
C LYS A 15 -7.04 -12.12 3.63
N ALA A 16 -6.26 -12.38 4.69
CA ALA A 16 -4.91 -11.85 4.83
C ALA A 16 -3.95 -12.35 3.73
N ARG A 17 -4.08 -13.63 3.33
CA ARG A 17 -3.31 -14.20 2.22
C ARG A 17 -3.63 -13.54 0.89
N GLU A 18 -4.92 -13.38 0.58
CA GLU A 18 -5.32 -12.74 -0.68
C GLU A 18 -4.88 -11.27 -0.73
N ALA A 19 -5.05 -10.54 0.37
CA ALA A 19 -4.54 -9.18 0.46
C ALA A 19 -3.01 -9.13 0.26
N GLY A 20 -2.25 -10.01 0.92
CA GLY A 20 -0.80 -10.12 0.71
C GLY A 20 -0.42 -10.41 -0.74
N ARG A 21 -1.14 -11.29 -1.42
CA ARG A 21 -0.94 -11.62 -2.84
C ARG A 21 -1.13 -10.39 -3.73
N LEU A 22 -2.21 -9.64 -3.52
CA LEU A 22 -2.51 -8.41 -4.28
C LEU A 22 -1.46 -7.31 -4.08
N ALA A 23 -0.96 -7.12 -2.84
CA ALA A 23 0.15 -6.19 -2.59
C ALA A 23 1.43 -6.61 -3.29
N ALA A 24 1.79 -7.90 -3.20
CA ALA A 24 2.99 -8.43 -3.84
C ALA A 24 2.94 -8.25 -5.36
N GLU A 25 1.76 -8.41 -5.96
CA GLU A 25 1.53 -8.18 -7.39
C GLU A 25 1.75 -6.72 -7.79
N VAL A 26 1.23 -5.74 -7.02
CA VAL A 26 1.48 -4.30 -7.27
C VAL A 26 2.97 -3.97 -7.12
N LEU A 27 3.63 -4.53 -6.10
CA LEU A 27 5.06 -4.34 -5.87
C LEU A 27 5.91 -4.89 -7.04
N ALA A 28 5.55 -6.08 -7.54
CA ALA A 28 6.21 -6.67 -8.69
C ALA A 28 5.99 -5.85 -9.97
N MET A 29 4.77 -5.34 -10.18
CA MET A 29 4.42 -4.51 -11.33
C MET A 29 5.16 -3.17 -11.34
N ILE A 30 5.30 -2.52 -10.18
CA ILE A 30 5.94 -1.19 -10.10
C ILE A 30 7.47 -1.29 -10.12
N GLY A 31 8.05 -2.40 -9.66
CA GLY A 31 9.50 -2.60 -9.53
C GLY A 31 10.32 -2.15 -10.75
N PRO A 32 10.00 -2.59 -11.99
CA PRO A 32 10.71 -2.17 -13.21
C PRO A 32 10.64 -0.67 -13.51
N ARG A 33 9.68 0.05 -12.95
CA ARG A 33 9.47 1.50 -13.16
C ARG A 33 10.26 2.34 -12.15
N VAL A 34 10.79 1.73 -11.09
CA VAL A 34 11.60 2.41 -10.07
C VAL A 34 13.04 2.57 -10.57
N VAL A 35 13.23 3.49 -11.49
CA VAL A 35 14.53 3.84 -12.06
C VAL A 35 15.07 5.15 -11.47
N PRO A 36 16.39 5.39 -11.45
CA PRO A 36 16.94 6.65 -10.95
C PRO A 36 16.35 7.88 -11.67
N GLY A 37 16.01 8.91 -10.91
CA GLY A 37 15.54 10.20 -11.43
C GLY A 37 14.03 10.28 -11.71
N VAL A 38 13.28 9.17 -11.67
CA VAL A 38 11.82 9.19 -11.83
C VAL A 38 11.17 9.95 -10.66
N SER A 39 10.12 10.71 -10.94
CA SER A 39 9.35 11.35 -9.86
C SER A 39 8.53 10.30 -9.12
N THR A 40 8.36 10.49 -7.81
CA THR A 40 7.54 9.54 -7.04
C THR A 40 6.06 9.62 -7.40
N GLU A 41 5.58 10.76 -7.90
CA GLU A 41 4.24 10.91 -8.47
C GLU A 41 4.02 10.00 -9.70
N ALA A 42 5.03 9.83 -10.55
CA ALA A 42 4.93 8.99 -11.73
C ALA A 42 4.80 7.50 -11.38
N LEU A 43 5.12 7.12 -10.13
CA LEU A 43 4.95 5.76 -9.61
C LEU A 43 3.55 5.53 -9.01
N ASP A 44 2.87 6.59 -8.54
CA ASP A 44 1.58 6.47 -7.84
C ASP A 44 0.43 6.09 -8.79
N ARG A 45 0.34 6.77 -9.94
CA ARG A 45 -0.75 6.57 -10.90
C ARG A 45 -0.82 5.13 -11.47
N PRO A 46 0.29 4.51 -11.94
CA PRO A 46 0.26 3.13 -12.41
C PRO A 46 -0.19 2.15 -11.32
N CYS A 47 0.21 2.38 -10.06
CA CYS A 47 -0.26 1.57 -8.94
C CYS A 47 -1.77 1.73 -8.75
N HIS A 48 -2.29 2.96 -8.79
CA HIS A 48 -3.73 3.21 -8.68
C HIS A 48 -4.52 2.50 -9.78
N GLU A 49 -4.09 2.65 -11.02
CA GLU A 49 -4.72 2.03 -12.20
C GLU A 49 -4.73 0.51 -12.10
N HIS A 50 -3.62 -0.09 -11.66
CA HIS A 50 -3.55 -1.54 -11.45
C HIS A 50 -4.49 -2.00 -10.35
N ILE A 51 -4.52 -1.29 -9.22
CA ILE A 51 -5.35 -1.62 -8.06
C ILE A 51 -6.86 -1.55 -8.41
N VAL A 52 -7.28 -0.46 -9.05
CA VAL A 52 -8.70 -0.21 -9.33
C VAL A 52 -9.15 -0.93 -10.60
N GLY A 53 -8.37 -0.83 -11.67
CA GLY A 53 -8.74 -1.33 -12.99
C GLY A 53 -8.42 -2.81 -13.23
N VAL A 54 -7.33 -3.34 -12.66
CA VAL A 54 -6.92 -4.75 -12.86
C VAL A 54 -7.37 -5.62 -11.69
N GLN A 55 -7.07 -5.21 -10.47
CA GLN A 55 -7.43 -6.00 -9.27
C GLN A 55 -8.89 -5.82 -8.87
N GLY A 56 -9.56 -4.74 -9.31
CA GLY A 56 -10.95 -4.45 -8.93
C GLY A 56 -11.10 -4.12 -7.44
N THR A 57 -10.08 -3.52 -6.84
CA THR A 57 -10.01 -3.25 -5.40
C THR A 57 -9.77 -1.77 -5.10
N VAL A 58 -9.88 -1.39 -3.83
CA VAL A 58 -9.68 -0.01 -3.38
C VAL A 58 -8.30 0.14 -2.74
N PRO A 59 -7.54 1.19 -3.08
CA PRO A 59 -6.27 1.49 -2.43
C PRO A 59 -6.46 1.77 -0.94
N ALA A 60 -5.81 0.98 -0.09
CA ALA A 60 -6.02 1.07 1.36
C ALA A 60 -5.47 2.36 2.00
N ASN A 61 -4.57 3.06 1.33
CA ASN A 61 -3.97 4.29 1.84
C ASN A 61 -4.82 5.53 1.57
N VAL A 62 -5.59 5.54 0.48
CA VAL A 62 -6.35 6.73 0.06
C VAL A 62 -7.46 7.00 1.08
N GLY A 63 -7.42 8.16 1.72
CA GLY A 63 -8.36 8.58 2.75
C GLY A 63 -8.02 8.11 4.16
N TYR A 64 -7.07 7.20 4.34
CA TYR A 64 -6.67 6.72 5.67
C TYR A 64 -6.05 7.86 6.48
N LEU A 65 -6.74 8.31 7.53
CA LEU A 65 -6.35 9.50 8.31
C LEU A 65 -6.04 10.72 7.42
N GLY A 66 -6.77 10.87 6.31
CA GLY A 66 -6.55 11.95 5.34
C GLY A 66 -5.35 11.77 4.41
N TYR A 67 -4.74 10.57 4.35
CA TYR A 67 -3.63 10.32 3.45
C TYR A 67 -4.06 10.41 1.96
N PRO A 68 -3.38 11.20 1.11
CA PRO A 68 -3.94 11.62 -0.18
C PRO A 68 -3.56 10.74 -1.38
N LYS A 69 -2.66 9.77 -1.23
CA LYS A 69 -2.04 9.03 -2.34
C LYS A 69 -2.20 7.53 -2.21
N THR A 70 -1.99 6.83 -3.31
CA THR A 70 -2.19 5.37 -3.45
C THR A 70 -1.07 4.60 -2.77
N ILE A 71 0.17 5.00 -3.02
CA ILE A 71 1.37 4.39 -2.44
C ILE A 71 2.10 5.39 -1.54
N LEU A 72 3.02 4.86 -0.73
CA LEU A 72 3.93 5.66 0.07
C LEU A 72 5.33 5.54 -0.53
N THR A 73 5.99 6.67 -0.75
CA THR A 73 7.32 6.73 -1.36
C THR A 73 8.29 7.44 -0.44
N SER A 74 9.16 6.68 0.20
CA SER A 74 10.14 7.13 1.19
C SER A 74 11.52 7.27 0.55
N VAL A 75 11.88 8.48 0.15
CA VAL A 75 13.18 8.78 -0.49
C VAL A 75 14.19 9.30 0.54
N ASN A 76 15.39 8.73 0.55
CA ASN A 76 16.54 9.19 1.35
C ASN A 76 16.26 9.25 2.87
N HIS A 77 16.09 10.46 3.44
CA HIS A 77 15.87 10.69 4.88
C HIS A 77 14.41 10.51 5.31
N VAL A 78 13.49 10.33 4.35
CA VAL A 78 12.09 10.03 4.66
C VAL A 78 12.04 8.60 5.17
N VAL A 79 11.77 8.42 6.46
CA VAL A 79 11.80 7.10 7.11
C VAL A 79 10.65 6.22 6.61
N CYS A 80 9.41 6.71 6.77
CA CYS A 80 8.18 6.03 6.37
C CYS A 80 7.15 7.06 5.89
N HIS A 81 6.10 6.56 5.25
CA HIS A 81 4.91 7.33 4.87
C HIS A 81 5.13 8.55 3.97
N GLY A 82 6.22 8.59 3.18
CA GLY A 82 6.46 9.70 2.26
C GLY A 82 5.34 9.84 1.23
N ILE A 83 4.86 11.07 1.02
CA ILE A 83 3.79 11.35 0.04
C ILE A 83 4.42 11.50 -1.36
N PRO A 84 3.94 10.74 -2.37
CA PRO A 84 4.27 10.94 -3.78
C PRO A 84 4.19 12.41 -4.21
N SER A 85 5.18 12.87 -4.98
CA SER A 85 5.28 14.26 -5.40
C SER A 85 6.08 14.40 -6.68
N ALA A 86 5.68 15.33 -7.55
CA ALA A 86 6.41 15.66 -8.77
C ALA A 86 7.83 16.20 -8.50
N ARG A 87 8.07 16.78 -7.32
CA ARG A 87 9.38 17.36 -6.94
C ARG A 87 10.36 16.35 -6.36
N ARG A 88 9.89 15.22 -5.84
CA ARG A 88 10.74 14.19 -5.24
C ARG A 88 11.13 13.18 -6.29
N ARG A 89 12.42 12.90 -6.40
CA ARG A 89 12.98 11.94 -7.36
C ARG A 89 13.62 10.78 -6.64
N THR A 90 13.48 9.60 -7.22
CA THR A 90 14.16 8.40 -6.77
C THR A 90 15.67 8.53 -7.03
N ARG A 91 16.47 8.06 -6.07
CA ARG A 91 17.91 7.82 -6.28
C ARG A 91 18.17 6.32 -6.12
N CYS A 92 17.69 5.77 -5.00
CA CYS A 92 17.35 4.37 -4.74
C CYS A 92 16.05 4.42 -3.94
N THR A 93 14.97 3.76 -4.37
CA THR A 93 13.68 3.80 -3.64
C THR A 93 13.04 2.45 -3.67
N ILE A 94 12.40 2.07 -2.56
CA ILE A 94 11.48 0.94 -2.51
C ILE A 94 10.08 1.58 -2.51
N ALA A 95 9.31 1.36 -3.57
CA ALA A 95 7.90 1.73 -3.60
C ALA A 95 7.12 0.58 -2.97
N THR A 96 6.77 0.68 -1.69
CA THR A 96 6.03 -0.36 -1.00
C THR A 96 4.53 -0.02 -0.97
N PRO A 97 3.65 -0.93 -1.43
CA PRO A 97 2.28 -0.94 -0.96
C PRO A 97 2.29 -1.50 0.48
N GLU A 98 2.64 -0.68 1.48
CA GLU A 98 2.66 -1.13 2.90
C GLU A 98 1.28 -1.59 3.39
N ARG A 99 0.19 -1.14 2.73
CA ARG A 99 -1.16 -1.67 2.91
C ARG A 99 -1.66 -2.18 1.58
N ALA A 100 -1.85 -3.49 1.49
CA ALA A 100 -2.44 -4.08 0.30
C ALA A 100 -3.90 -3.68 0.15
N CYS A 101 -4.35 -3.62 -1.09
CA CYS A 101 -5.75 -3.50 -1.42
C CYS A 101 -6.51 -4.71 -0.87
N GLY A 102 -7.49 -4.46 0.00
CA GLY A 102 -8.17 -5.50 0.79
C GLY A 102 -7.78 -5.57 2.27
N TRP A 103 -6.77 -4.81 2.72
CA TRP A 103 -6.44 -4.68 4.16
C TRP A 103 -7.61 -4.18 5.00
N SER A 104 -8.45 -3.29 4.47
CA SER A 104 -9.67 -2.82 5.15
C SER A 104 -10.58 -3.98 5.51
N ARG A 105 -10.83 -4.94 4.60
CA ARG A 105 -11.71 -6.11 4.83
C ARG A 105 -11.08 -7.25 5.64
N ALA A 106 -9.75 -7.35 5.67
CA ALA A 106 -9.03 -8.40 6.39
C ALA A 106 -8.78 -8.07 7.89
N TRP A 107 -8.88 -6.78 8.27
CA TRP A 107 -8.66 -6.29 9.64
C TRP A 107 -9.80 -5.42 10.19
N SER A 108 -10.93 -5.31 9.48
CA SER A 108 -12.13 -4.64 10.01
C SER A 108 -12.68 -5.45 11.17
N SER A 109 -12.39 -4.96 12.37
CA SER A 109 -13.22 -5.18 13.55
C SER A 109 -14.50 -4.36 13.41
N PRO A 110 -15.64 -4.76 13.99
CA PRO A 110 -16.82 -3.90 14.13
C PRO A 110 -16.49 -2.51 14.72
N SER A 111 -15.39 -2.39 15.46
CA SER A 111 -14.94 -1.17 16.11
C SER A 111 -14.02 -0.27 15.28
N ASN A 112 -13.62 -0.66 14.08
CA ASN A 112 -12.80 0.21 13.22
C ASN A 112 -13.10 -0.05 11.72
N PRO A 113 -14.21 0.52 11.22
CA PRO A 113 -14.54 0.51 9.82
C PRO A 113 -13.76 1.63 9.12
N CYS A 114 -12.53 1.35 8.71
CA CYS A 114 -12.05 1.96 7.48
C CYS A 114 -12.68 1.22 6.30
#